data_AF-A0A8S8XQQ0-F1
#
_entry.id   AF-A0A8S8XQQ0-F1
#
_cell.length_a   1.000
_cell.length_b   1.000
_cell.length_c   1.000
_cell.angle_alpha   90.00
_cell.angle_beta   90.00
_cell.angle_gamma   90.00
#
_symmetry.space_group_name_H-M   'P 1'
#
loop_
_entity.id
_entity.type
_entity.pdbx_description
1 polymer ?
#
loop_
_entity_poly.entity_id
_entity_poly.type
_entity_poly.pdbx_seq_one_letter_code
_entity_poly.pdbx_strand_id
1 'polypeptide(L)'
;MPWKKELEDRRSKIEELDAEAMKKEKALIRVAEKSKDIDFGILGFATADQKDPLQEIKGIGPFIEEKLNALGIYTFAQISRMNSDLEDKINEAIEFFPGRIKRDEWAKQARSMVDKEDTGDFPSEDPDSADISQNELIEKAREEVRRKEEEEEKRREIERRKERATELLSRVTSETVIEREEEDDSGIDFAVIGFGSEEDRDNLQQIDGIGRFVEKKLNGIGIYKISQIASMTQEISEEVNQAIGLGPGRIDRDEWVLQAKRLIR
;
A
#
# COMPACT_ATOMS: atom_id res chain seq x y z
N MET A 1 -42.32 -9.26 27.60
CA MET A 1 -41.15 -8.76 28.34
C MET A 1 -40.51 -7.63 27.52
N PRO A 2 -40.37 -6.41 28.06
CA PRO A 2 -39.91 -5.22 27.32
C PRO A 2 -38.54 -5.43 26.63
N TRP A 3 -37.67 -6.21 27.27
CA TRP A 3 -36.32 -6.53 26.79
C TRP A 3 -36.27 -7.45 25.57
N LYS A 4 -37.33 -8.22 25.26
CA LYS A 4 -37.37 -9.04 24.03
C LYS A 4 -37.54 -8.17 22.79
N LYS A 5 -38.36 -7.11 22.88
CA LYS A 5 -38.55 -6.16 21.78
C LYS A 5 -37.28 -5.35 21.53
N GLU A 6 -36.57 -4.96 22.60
CA GLU A 6 -35.27 -4.29 22.54
C GLU A 6 -34.17 -5.16 21.89
N LEU A 7 -34.15 -6.47 22.18
CA LEU A 7 -33.21 -7.40 21.55
C LEU A 7 -33.54 -7.64 20.07
N GLU A 8 -34.81 -7.72 19.71
CA GLU A 8 -35.25 -7.81 18.31
C GLU A 8 -34.86 -6.53 17.54
N ASP A 9 -35.08 -5.34 18.12
CA ASP A 9 -34.69 -4.04 17.55
C ASP A 9 -33.17 -3.95 17.35
N ARG A 10 -32.39 -4.38 18.35
CA ARG A 10 -30.92 -4.44 18.25
C ARG A 10 -30.43 -5.47 17.24
N ARG A 11 -31.13 -6.59 17.09
CA ARG A 11 -30.78 -7.65 16.12
C ARG A 11 -31.13 -7.22 14.69
N SER A 12 -32.28 -6.57 14.47
CA SER A 12 -32.61 -5.91 13.20
C SER A 12 -31.60 -4.83 12.84
N LYS A 13 -31.12 -4.06 13.81
CA LYS A 13 -30.10 -3.03 13.59
C LYS A 13 -28.73 -3.59 13.23
N ILE A 14 -28.37 -4.78 13.74
CA ILE A 14 -27.13 -5.50 13.37
C ILE A 14 -27.25 -6.18 12.00
N GLU A 15 -28.44 -6.63 11.62
CA GLU A 15 -28.72 -7.29 10.33
C GLU A 15 -28.80 -6.28 9.17
N GLU A 16 -29.27 -5.05 9.41
CA GLU A 16 -29.16 -3.93 8.45
C GLU A 16 -27.70 -3.45 8.26
N LEU A 17 -26.88 -3.52 9.32
CA LEU A 17 -25.50 -3.02 9.29
C LEU A 17 -24.53 -3.85 8.43
N ASP A 18 -24.75 -5.16 8.22
CA ASP A 18 -23.82 -5.99 7.45
C ASP A 18 -24.10 -5.95 5.93
N ALA A 19 -25.38 -5.86 5.53
CA ALA A 19 -25.76 -5.71 4.12
C ALA A 19 -25.48 -4.29 3.60
N GLU A 20 -25.73 -3.26 4.42
CA GLU A 20 -25.50 -1.86 4.04
C GLU A 20 -24.00 -1.53 4.03
N ALA A 21 -23.21 -2.05 4.98
CA ALA A 21 -21.76 -1.93 4.97
C ALA A 21 -21.14 -2.66 3.77
N MET A 22 -21.57 -3.90 3.45
CA MET A 22 -21.10 -4.59 2.24
C MET A 22 -21.46 -3.83 0.97
N LYS A 23 -22.67 -3.27 0.88
CA LYS A 23 -23.08 -2.46 -0.27
C LYS A 23 -22.26 -1.17 -0.38
N LYS A 24 -21.95 -0.56 0.75
CA LYS A 24 -21.10 0.63 0.85
C LYS A 24 -19.68 0.34 0.40
N GLU A 25 -19.06 -0.72 0.92
CA GLU A 25 -17.70 -1.16 0.57
C GLU A 25 -17.61 -1.53 -0.90
N LYS A 26 -18.57 -2.29 -1.42
CA LYS A 26 -18.65 -2.63 -2.85
C LYS A 26 -18.79 -1.38 -3.72
N ALA A 27 -19.48 -0.34 -3.25
CA ALA A 27 -19.54 0.92 -3.96
C ALA A 27 -18.18 1.63 -3.95
N LEU A 28 -17.47 1.66 -2.81
CA LEU A 28 -16.12 2.25 -2.71
C LEU A 28 -15.12 1.54 -3.62
N ILE A 29 -15.14 0.21 -3.69
CA ILE A 29 -14.27 -0.57 -4.59
C ILE A 29 -14.53 -0.19 -6.05
N ARG A 30 -15.80 -0.17 -6.49
CA ARG A 30 -16.15 0.22 -7.87
C ARG A 30 -15.77 1.66 -8.18
N VAL A 31 -15.86 2.56 -7.21
CA VAL A 31 -15.43 3.95 -7.34
C VAL A 31 -13.91 4.01 -7.47
N ALA A 32 -13.17 3.31 -6.61
CA ALA A 32 -11.71 3.25 -6.66
C ALA A 32 -11.19 2.69 -8.00
N GLU A 33 -11.87 1.71 -8.60
CA GLU A 33 -11.51 1.20 -9.93
C GLU A 33 -11.59 2.27 -11.03
N LYS A 34 -12.54 3.21 -10.92
CA LYS A 34 -12.73 4.33 -11.86
C LYS A 34 -11.74 5.48 -11.67
N SER A 35 -10.89 5.44 -10.63
CA SER A 35 -9.81 6.42 -10.46
C SER A 35 -8.89 6.48 -11.69
N LYS A 36 -8.73 5.36 -12.40
CA LYS A 36 -7.91 5.24 -13.62
C LYS A 36 -8.35 6.16 -14.76
N ASP A 37 -9.61 6.54 -14.79
CA ASP A 37 -10.19 7.41 -15.83
C ASP A 37 -10.08 8.91 -15.48
N ILE A 38 -9.60 9.22 -14.26
CA ILE A 38 -9.42 10.57 -13.74
C ILE A 38 -8.00 11.06 -14.05
N ASP A 39 -7.91 12.27 -14.60
CA ASP A 39 -6.63 12.89 -14.95
C ASP A 39 -6.04 13.65 -13.75
N PHE A 40 -5.20 12.94 -12.97
CA PHE A 40 -4.46 13.53 -11.85
C PHE A 40 -3.33 14.47 -12.28
N GLY A 41 -2.98 14.53 -13.57
CA GLY A 41 -2.05 15.54 -14.07
C GLY A 41 -2.61 16.96 -13.92
N ILE A 42 -3.94 17.10 -13.94
CA ILE A 42 -4.64 18.39 -13.75
C ILE A 42 -5.01 18.61 -12.28
N LEU A 43 -5.53 17.59 -11.61
CA LEU A 43 -5.96 17.71 -10.20
C LEU A 43 -4.78 17.85 -9.22
N GLY A 44 -3.66 17.20 -9.53
CA GLY A 44 -2.55 17.01 -8.62
C GLY A 44 -2.74 15.77 -7.73
N PHE A 45 -1.64 15.41 -7.07
CA PHE A 45 -1.58 14.27 -6.16
C PHE A 45 -1.57 14.76 -4.71
N ALA A 46 -2.33 14.07 -3.86
CA ALA A 46 -2.33 14.25 -2.42
C ALA A 46 -2.45 12.87 -1.77
N THR A 47 -1.94 12.76 -0.56
CA THR A 47 -2.01 11.54 0.25
C THR A 47 -3.01 11.71 1.40
N ALA A 48 -3.41 10.61 2.02
CA ALA A 48 -4.44 10.61 3.07
C ALA A 48 -4.04 11.42 4.33
N ASP A 49 -2.74 11.64 4.56
CA ASP A 49 -2.20 12.49 5.63
C ASP A 49 -2.41 14.00 5.38
N GLN A 50 -2.63 14.39 4.12
CA GLN A 50 -2.90 15.77 3.71
C GLN A 50 -4.41 16.03 3.54
N LYS A 51 -5.25 15.17 4.11
CA LYS A 51 -6.69 15.19 3.84
C LYS A 51 -7.35 16.42 4.46
N ASP A 52 -8.02 17.19 3.61
CA ASP A 52 -8.84 18.32 4.01
C ASP A 52 -10.26 17.86 4.39
N PRO A 53 -10.98 18.64 5.22
CA PRO A 53 -12.38 18.35 5.55
C PRO A 53 -13.30 18.68 4.37
N LEU A 54 -13.33 17.84 3.34
CA LEU A 54 -14.09 18.07 2.10
C LEU A 54 -15.61 18.29 2.32
N GLN A 55 -16.14 17.82 3.46
CA GLN A 55 -17.53 18.04 3.87
C GLN A 55 -17.89 19.53 4.07
N GLU A 56 -16.90 20.42 4.19
CA GLU A 56 -17.17 21.85 4.24
C GLU A 56 -17.72 22.40 2.91
N ILE A 57 -17.50 21.69 1.80
CA ILE A 57 -18.09 22.00 0.51
C ILE A 57 -19.55 21.55 0.51
N LYS A 58 -20.47 22.49 0.25
CA LYS A 58 -21.90 22.18 0.18
C LYS A 58 -22.18 21.17 -0.93
N GLY A 59 -22.82 20.06 -0.55
CA GLY A 59 -23.14 18.95 -1.45
C GLY A 59 -22.23 17.73 -1.27
N ILE A 60 -21.11 17.87 -0.54
CA ILE A 60 -20.27 16.76 -0.12
C ILE A 60 -20.74 16.26 1.24
N GLY A 61 -21.40 15.11 1.25
CA GLY A 61 -21.73 14.38 2.48
C GLY A 61 -20.64 13.38 2.86
N PRO A 62 -20.72 12.76 4.06
CA PRO A 62 -19.71 11.81 4.54
C PRO A 62 -19.40 10.68 3.55
N PHE A 63 -20.44 10.09 2.95
CA PHE A 63 -20.23 9.02 1.99
C PHE A 63 -19.66 9.49 0.64
N ILE A 64 -19.94 10.74 0.24
CA ILE A 64 -19.38 11.32 -0.97
C ILE A 64 -17.89 11.63 -0.77
N GLU A 65 -17.53 12.15 0.39
CA GLU A 65 -16.14 12.32 0.77
C GLU A 65 -15.39 10.98 0.78
N GLU A 66 -15.96 9.91 1.36
CA GLU A 66 -15.36 8.58 1.30
C GLU A 66 -15.11 8.10 -0.14
N LYS A 67 -16.06 8.35 -1.04
CA LYS A 67 -15.91 8.04 -2.47
C LYS A 67 -14.81 8.88 -3.15
N LEU A 68 -14.71 10.17 -2.81
CA LEU A 68 -13.64 11.03 -3.33
C LEU A 68 -12.27 10.58 -2.84
N ASN A 69 -12.15 10.22 -1.56
CA ASN A 69 -10.93 9.65 -1.01
C ASN A 69 -10.57 8.33 -1.69
N ALA A 70 -11.55 7.46 -1.95
CA ALA A 70 -11.35 6.21 -2.70
C ALA A 70 -10.89 6.46 -4.15
N LEU A 71 -11.25 7.60 -4.75
CA LEU A 71 -10.70 8.03 -6.04
C LEU A 71 -9.28 8.59 -5.94
N GLY A 72 -8.80 8.97 -4.76
CA GLY A 72 -7.51 9.66 -4.57
C GLY A 72 -7.62 11.18 -4.49
N ILE A 73 -8.82 11.72 -4.25
CA ILE A 73 -9.08 13.15 -4.06
C ILE A 73 -9.27 13.39 -2.56
N TYR A 74 -8.29 14.07 -1.95
CA TYR A 74 -8.20 14.29 -0.51
C TYR A 74 -8.25 15.77 -0.12
N THR A 75 -7.92 16.69 -1.04
CA THR A 75 -7.71 18.12 -0.72
C THR A 75 -8.67 19.06 -1.44
N PHE A 76 -8.92 20.23 -0.85
CA PHE A 76 -9.58 21.37 -1.49
C PHE A 76 -8.80 21.83 -2.72
N ALA A 77 -7.46 21.75 -2.68
CA ALA A 77 -6.60 22.10 -3.80
C ALA A 77 -6.84 21.22 -5.05
N GLN A 78 -7.14 19.93 -4.87
CA GLN A 78 -7.50 19.06 -6.00
C GLN A 78 -8.88 19.44 -6.57
N ILE A 79 -9.88 19.67 -5.70
CA ILE A 79 -11.23 20.04 -6.13
C ILE A 79 -11.25 21.41 -6.83
N SER A 80 -10.43 22.36 -6.35
CA SER A 80 -10.35 23.71 -6.91
C SER A 80 -9.80 23.77 -8.33
N ARG A 81 -9.06 22.74 -8.75
CA ARG A 81 -8.46 22.58 -10.09
C ARG A 81 -9.32 21.79 -11.07
N MET A 82 -10.48 21.28 -10.63
CA MET A 82 -11.40 20.57 -11.52
C MET A 82 -11.85 21.47 -12.68
N ASN A 83 -11.77 20.93 -13.89
CA ASN A 83 -12.36 21.53 -15.10
C ASN A 83 -13.73 20.87 -15.39
N SER A 84 -14.48 21.42 -16.32
CA SER A 84 -15.85 20.96 -16.61
C SER A 84 -15.93 19.48 -16.99
N ASP A 85 -14.94 18.97 -17.71
CA ASP A 85 -14.87 17.55 -18.10
C ASP A 85 -14.54 16.64 -16.90
N LEU A 86 -13.62 17.06 -16.03
CA LEU A 86 -13.29 16.35 -14.80
C LEU A 86 -14.45 16.36 -13.81
N GLU A 87 -15.19 17.46 -13.70
CA GLU A 87 -16.41 17.50 -12.88
C GLU A 87 -17.43 16.45 -13.34
N ASP A 88 -17.62 16.28 -14.65
CA ASP A 88 -18.53 15.26 -15.19
C ASP A 88 -18.00 13.84 -14.96
N LYS A 89 -16.71 13.60 -15.25
CA LYS A 89 -16.06 12.30 -15.03
C LYS A 89 -16.11 11.89 -13.56
N ILE A 90 -15.80 12.80 -12.65
CA ILE A 90 -15.83 12.55 -11.22
C ILE A 90 -17.26 12.31 -10.77
N ASN A 91 -18.23 13.11 -11.24
CA ASN A 91 -19.65 12.91 -10.92
C ASN A 91 -20.14 11.51 -11.31
N GLU A 92 -19.74 11.03 -12.49
CA GLU A 92 -20.02 9.65 -12.95
C GLU A 92 -19.25 8.61 -12.12
N ALA A 93 -17.99 8.89 -11.79
CA ALA A 93 -17.14 7.99 -11.03
C ALA A 93 -17.70 7.72 -9.63
N ILE A 94 -18.12 8.77 -8.91
CA ILE A 94 -18.73 8.66 -7.58
C ILE A 94 -20.19 8.18 -7.61
N GLU A 95 -20.74 7.84 -8.78
CA GLU A 95 -22.14 7.42 -8.98
C GLU A 95 -23.13 8.43 -8.36
N PHE A 96 -22.84 9.74 -8.48
CA PHE A 96 -23.69 10.79 -7.93
C PHE A 96 -24.71 11.27 -8.95
N PHE A 97 -25.78 11.93 -8.48
CA PHE A 97 -26.82 12.41 -9.40
C PHE A 97 -26.20 13.31 -10.46
N PRO A 98 -26.58 13.13 -11.75
CA PRO A 98 -25.93 13.82 -12.86
C PRO A 98 -25.94 15.34 -12.68
N GLY A 99 -24.78 15.96 -12.87
CA GLY A 99 -24.61 17.42 -12.86
C GLY A 99 -24.62 18.08 -11.48
N ARG A 100 -24.61 17.32 -10.37
CA ARG A 100 -24.62 17.92 -9.04
C ARG A 100 -23.32 18.63 -8.68
N ILE A 101 -22.17 18.09 -9.07
CA ILE A 101 -20.86 18.74 -8.81
C ILE A 101 -20.83 20.15 -9.40
N LYS A 102 -21.31 20.30 -10.65
CA LYS A 102 -21.44 21.59 -11.36
C LYS A 102 -22.46 22.51 -10.70
N ARG A 103 -23.66 21.99 -10.44
CA ARG A 103 -24.77 22.76 -9.86
C ARG A 103 -24.43 23.29 -8.46
N ASP A 104 -23.76 22.46 -7.67
CA ASP A 104 -23.33 22.80 -6.32
C ASP A 104 -21.97 23.54 -6.35
N GLU A 105 -21.44 23.90 -7.53
CA GLU A 105 -20.23 24.72 -7.74
C GLU A 105 -19.00 24.29 -6.89
N TRP A 106 -18.73 22.98 -6.79
CA TRP A 106 -17.68 22.46 -5.89
C TRP A 106 -16.30 23.08 -6.13
N ALA A 107 -15.87 23.20 -7.39
CA ALA A 107 -14.57 23.79 -7.72
C ALA A 107 -14.44 25.25 -7.23
N LYS A 108 -15.53 26.01 -7.27
CA LYS A 108 -15.56 27.42 -6.82
C LYS A 108 -15.55 27.53 -5.29
N GLN A 109 -16.29 26.65 -4.61
CA GLN A 109 -16.25 26.57 -3.15
C GLN A 109 -14.86 26.17 -2.67
N ALA A 110 -14.26 25.16 -3.28
CA ALA A 110 -12.91 24.70 -2.95
C ALA A 110 -11.85 25.79 -3.18
N ARG A 111 -11.93 26.55 -4.30
CA ARG A 111 -11.07 27.74 -4.51
C ARG A 111 -11.17 28.73 -3.34
N SER A 112 -12.39 29.00 -2.88
CA SER A 112 -12.61 29.92 -1.76
C SER A 112 -12.05 29.40 -0.42
N MET A 113 -11.83 28.09 -0.26
CA MET A 113 -11.20 27.51 0.93
C MET A 113 -9.69 27.60 0.85
N VAL A 114 -9.11 27.27 -0.31
CA VAL A 114 -7.66 27.39 -0.55
C VAL A 114 -7.21 28.85 -0.38
N ASP A 115 -7.98 29.81 -0.89
CA ASP A 115 -7.67 31.24 -0.75
C ASP A 115 -7.79 31.72 0.71
N LYS A 116 -8.64 31.07 1.53
CA LYS A 116 -8.80 31.38 2.95
C LYS A 116 -7.68 30.83 3.81
N GLU A 117 -7.16 29.65 3.49
CA GLU A 117 -6.00 29.09 4.18
C GLU A 117 -4.72 29.88 3.90
N ASP A 118 -4.60 30.47 2.71
CA ASP A 118 -3.51 31.40 2.36
C ASP A 118 -3.67 32.80 3.01
N THR A 119 -4.85 33.11 3.57
CA THR A 119 -5.15 34.37 4.26
C THR A 119 -5.30 34.23 5.78
N GLY A 120 -4.64 33.24 6.37
CA GLY A 120 -4.46 33.11 7.82
C GLY A 120 -3.62 34.24 8.44
N ASP A 121 -4.30 35.32 8.83
CA ASP A 121 -3.94 36.31 9.86
C ASP A 121 -2.60 37.07 9.70
N PHE A 122 -2.68 38.24 9.04
CA PHE A 122 -1.87 39.40 9.41
C PHE A 122 -2.81 40.51 9.87
N PRO A 123 -2.72 41.01 11.11
CA PRO A 123 -3.48 42.18 11.51
C PRO A 123 -2.98 43.38 10.72
N SER A 124 -3.93 44.11 10.15
CA SER A 124 -3.73 45.40 9.53
C SER A 124 -3.12 46.41 10.52
N GLU A 125 -1.89 46.86 10.27
CA GLU A 125 -1.34 48.08 10.88
C GLU A 125 -0.84 49.04 9.81
N ASP A 126 -1.03 50.32 10.14
CA ASP A 126 -0.78 51.52 9.37
C ASP A 126 0.59 51.60 8.66
N PRO A 127 0.71 52.38 7.57
CA PRO A 127 1.82 52.31 6.62
C PRO A 127 3.05 53.12 7.05
N ASP A 128 3.43 53.12 8.33
CA ASP A 128 4.59 53.92 8.78
C ASP A 128 5.22 53.43 10.09
N SER A 129 5.90 52.29 10.08
CA SER A 129 7.08 52.07 10.96
C SER A 129 7.83 50.77 10.67
N ALA A 130 9.05 50.92 10.17
CA ALA A 130 10.25 50.14 10.47
C ALA A 130 10.19 48.60 10.46
N ASP A 131 10.60 48.06 9.31
CA ASP A 131 11.61 47.02 9.09
C ASP A 131 12.21 46.28 10.31
N ILE A 132 12.42 44.96 10.12
CA ILE A 132 13.03 43.94 11.02
C ILE A 132 12.04 43.18 11.96
N SER A 133 11.30 42.19 11.43
CA SER A 133 10.93 40.96 12.18
C SER A 133 10.28 39.82 11.35
N GLN A 134 10.15 39.93 10.02
CA GLN A 134 9.46 38.89 9.23
C GLN A 134 10.42 37.85 8.61
N ASN A 135 11.63 38.26 8.20
CA ASN A 135 12.63 37.33 7.67
C ASN A 135 13.23 36.40 8.74
N GLU A 136 13.35 36.86 9.99
CA GLU A 136 13.92 36.05 11.08
C GLU A 136 12.97 34.93 11.55
N LEU A 137 11.65 35.13 11.45
CA LEU A 137 10.65 34.10 11.73
C LEU A 137 10.58 33.03 10.63
N ILE A 138 10.73 33.43 9.37
CA ILE A 138 10.78 32.49 8.23
C ILE A 138 12.06 31.65 8.28
N GLU A 139 13.18 32.24 8.69
CA GLU A 139 14.43 31.51 8.89
C GLU A 139 14.34 30.56 10.08
N LYS A 140 13.78 31.00 11.23
CA LYS A 140 13.53 30.13 12.38
C LYS A 140 12.57 28.98 12.08
N ALA A 141 11.50 29.20 11.29
CA ALA A 141 10.57 28.15 10.91
C ALA A 141 11.20 27.12 9.96
N ARG A 142 12.02 27.56 9.00
CA ARG A 142 12.79 26.67 8.12
C ARG A 142 13.85 25.88 8.88
N GLU A 143 14.49 26.51 9.86
CA GLU A 143 15.47 25.86 10.72
C GLU A 143 14.83 24.89 11.71
N GLU A 144 13.61 25.17 12.19
CA GLU A 144 12.82 24.24 12.99
C GLU A 144 12.33 23.05 12.17
N VAL A 145 11.89 23.25 10.93
CA VAL A 145 11.55 22.14 10.02
C VAL A 145 12.78 21.30 9.72
N ARG A 146 13.92 21.91 9.41
CA ARG A 146 15.19 21.18 9.19
C ARG A 146 15.64 20.44 10.44
N ARG A 147 15.52 21.04 11.63
CA ARG A 147 15.85 20.38 12.91
C ARG A 147 14.88 19.26 13.23
N LYS A 148 13.59 19.41 12.90
CA LYS A 148 12.55 18.41 13.11
C LYS A 148 12.68 17.26 12.10
N GLU A 149 13.05 17.53 10.87
CA GLU A 149 13.43 16.54 9.86
C GLU A 149 14.70 15.79 10.26
N GLU A 150 15.73 16.46 10.77
CA GLU A 150 16.94 15.82 11.30
C GLU A 150 16.67 15.02 12.58
N GLU A 151 15.77 15.47 13.45
CA GLU A 151 15.32 14.73 14.64
C GLU A 151 14.44 13.55 14.26
N GLU A 152 13.60 13.69 13.25
CA GLU A 152 12.76 12.63 12.71
C GLU A 152 13.61 11.60 11.95
N GLU A 153 14.62 12.02 11.21
CA GLU A 153 15.59 11.15 10.56
C GLU A 153 16.47 10.43 11.60
N LYS A 154 16.93 11.13 12.65
CA LYS A 154 17.62 10.49 13.78
C LYS A 154 16.69 9.56 14.55
N ARG A 155 15.40 9.88 14.70
CA ARG A 155 14.40 8.99 15.30
C ARG A 155 14.15 7.78 14.42
N ARG A 156 14.02 7.94 13.10
CA ARG A 156 13.90 6.85 12.13
C ARG A 156 15.16 6.00 12.07
N GLU A 157 16.35 6.57 12.22
CA GLU A 157 17.60 5.82 12.29
C GLU A 157 17.77 5.12 13.64
N ILE A 158 17.36 5.74 14.76
CA ILE A 158 17.31 5.09 16.08
C ILE A 158 16.26 3.99 16.09
N GLU A 159 15.12 4.18 15.44
CA GLU A 159 14.05 3.20 15.30
C GLU A 159 14.48 2.06 14.38
N ARG A 160 15.11 2.35 13.23
CA ARG A 160 15.70 1.33 12.33
C ARG A 160 16.85 0.58 13.00
N ARG A 161 17.65 1.23 13.84
CA ARG A 161 18.68 0.56 14.65
C ARG A 161 18.09 -0.22 15.81
N LYS A 162 17.02 0.26 16.42
CA LYS A 162 16.29 -0.44 17.47
C LYS A 162 15.58 -1.64 16.89
N GLU A 163 14.99 -1.52 15.70
CA GLU A 163 14.34 -2.54 14.90
C GLU A 163 15.36 -3.58 14.44
N ARG A 164 16.50 -3.17 13.87
CA ARG A 164 17.62 -4.08 13.56
C ARG A 164 18.24 -4.72 14.80
N ALA A 165 18.30 -4.02 15.93
CA ALA A 165 18.80 -4.58 17.19
C ALA A 165 17.78 -5.54 17.83
N THR A 166 16.47 -5.28 17.70
CA THR A 166 15.41 -6.20 18.08
C THR A 166 15.26 -7.35 17.10
N GLU A 167 15.59 -7.17 15.83
CA GLU A 167 15.67 -8.20 14.80
C GLU A 167 16.90 -9.09 15.04
N LEU A 168 18.03 -8.52 15.46
CA LEU A 168 19.21 -9.29 15.86
C LEU A 168 19.04 -10.00 17.21
N LEU A 169 18.40 -9.36 18.19
CA LEU A 169 18.03 -9.99 19.46
C LEU A 169 16.97 -11.06 19.24
N SER A 170 15.99 -10.83 18.35
CA SER A 170 15.02 -11.82 17.87
C SER A 170 15.72 -12.94 17.13
N ARG A 171 16.71 -12.68 16.28
CA ARG A 171 17.46 -13.71 15.56
C ARG A 171 18.32 -14.57 16.49
N VAL A 172 18.81 -14.00 17.59
CA VAL A 172 19.54 -14.73 18.64
C VAL A 172 18.59 -15.50 19.59
N THR A 173 17.36 -15.03 19.80
CA THR A 173 16.37 -15.75 20.64
C THR A 173 15.50 -16.74 19.85
N SER A 174 15.23 -16.48 18.58
CA SER A 174 14.53 -17.35 17.62
C SER A 174 15.42 -18.45 17.06
N GLU A 175 16.73 -18.40 17.33
CA GLU A 175 17.65 -19.53 17.14
C GLU A 175 17.37 -20.69 18.11
N THR A 176 16.38 -20.57 19.02
CA THR A 176 16.10 -21.65 19.99
C THR A 176 14.76 -22.36 19.93
N VAL A 177 13.61 -21.80 19.53
CA VAL A 177 12.34 -22.56 19.64
C VAL A 177 11.25 -22.11 18.65
N ILE A 178 11.15 -22.83 17.52
CA ILE A 178 9.95 -23.50 16.97
C ILE A 178 8.67 -22.67 16.67
N GLU A 179 8.34 -22.64 15.36
CA GLU A 179 7.04 -22.84 14.63
C GLU A 179 5.78 -22.05 15.08
N ARG A 180 4.82 -21.62 14.25
CA ARG A 180 4.29 -21.90 12.89
C ARG A 180 3.25 -20.75 12.66
N GLU A 181 2.78 -20.33 11.49
CA GLU A 181 2.07 -21.06 10.43
C GLU A 181 1.65 -19.97 9.43
N GLU A 182 2.09 -19.99 8.18
CA GLU A 182 1.27 -19.49 7.07
C GLU A 182 1.44 -20.48 5.92
N GLU A 183 0.29 -21.06 5.54
CA GLU A 183 0.12 -22.02 4.46
C GLU A 183 0.54 -21.39 3.12
N ASP A 184 1.58 -21.94 2.50
CA ASP A 184 1.81 -21.76 1.06
C ASP A 184 1.59 -23.12 0.40
N ASP A 185 0.64 -23.17 -0.53
CA ASP A 185 0.07 -24.35 -1.22
C ASP A 185 1.05 -24.98 -2.24
N SER A 186 2.35 -24.89 -1.99
CA SER A 186 3.37 -25.64 -2.72
C SER A 186 3.89 -26.71 -1.78
N GLY A 187 3.55 -27.98 -2.01
CA GLY A 187 3.94 -29.13 -1.17
C GLY A 187 5.45 -29.31 -0.89
N ILE A 188 6.30 -28.43 -1.42
CA ILE A 188 7.75 -28.41 -1.29
C ILE A 188 8.15 -28.00 0.14
N ASP A 189 8.73 -28.93 0.89
CA ASP A 189 9.25 -28.67 2.23
C ASP A 189 10.58 -27.88 2.20
N PHE A 190 10.49 -26.55 2.26
CA PHE A 190 11.65 -25.64 2.29
C PHE A 190 12.49 -25.76 3.58
N ALA A 191 11.96 -26.36 4.65
CA ALA A 191 12.75 -26.61 5.86
C ALA A 191 13.84 -27.66 5.60
N VAL A 192 13.62 -28.56 4.63
CA VAL A 192 14.59 -29.61 4.25
C VAL A 192 15.62 -29.11 3.25
N ILE A 193 15.20 -28.36 2.24
CA ILE A 193 16.09 -27.91 1.15
C ILE A 193 16.80 -26.58 1.45
N GLY A 194 16.31 -25.81 2.41
CA GLY A 194 16.83 -24.51 2.80
C GLY A 194 16.14 -23.34 2.08
N PHE A 195 16.32 -22.15 2.63
CA PHE A 195 15.71 -20.92 2.15
C PHE A 195 16.67 -20.15 1.24
N GLY A 196 16.11 -19.51 0.21
CA GLY A 196 16.81 -18.59 -0.67
C GLY A 196 15.88 -17.46 -1.09
N SER A 197 16.42 -16.34 -1.54
CA SER A 197 15.67 -15.20 -2.04
C SER A 197 16.14 -14.81 -3.44
N GLU A 198 15.37 -13.94 -4.11
CA GLU A 198 15.76 -13.45 -5.44
C GLU A 198 17.07 -12.63 -5.39
N GLU A 199 17.35 -11.98 -4.25
CA GLU A 199 18.53 -11.14 -4.06
C GLU A 199 19.83 -11.94 -3.96
N ASP A 200 19.75 -13.21 -3.56
CA ASP A 200 20.91 -14.08 -3.37
C ASP A 200 20.85 -15.36 -4.22
N ARG A 201 20.11 -15.31 -5.33
CA ARG A 201 19.97 -16.42 -6.28
C ARG A 201 21.29 -16.79 -6.95
N ASP A 202 21.52 -18.10 -7.05
CA ASP A 202 22.59 -18.67 -7.84
C ASP A 202 22.18 -18.79 -9.30
N ASN A 203 23.16 -18.93 -10.19
CA ASN A 203 22.89 -19.27 -11.58
C ASN A 203 22.59 -20.78 -11.70
N LEU A 204 21.32 -21.16 -11.67
CA LEU A 204 20.90 -22.56 -11.73
C LEU A 204 21.22 -23.20 -13.10
N GLN A 205 21.49 -22.40 -14.13
CA GLN A 205 21.91 -22.89 -15.45
C GLN A 205 23.30 -23.56 -15.43
N GLN A 206 24.00 -23.56 -14.28
CA GLN A 206 25.23 -24.34 -14.08
C GLN A 206 24.97 -25.85 -14.01
N ILE A 207 23.72 -26.27 -13.81
CA ILE A 207 23.31 -27.67 -13.80
C ILE A 207 22.81 -28.05 -15.20
N ASP A 208 23.36 -29.13 -15.76
CA ASP A 208 22.97 -29.62 -17.08
C ASP A 208 21.50 -30.05 -17.08
N GLY A 209 20.75 -29.55 -18.06
CA GLY A 209 19.30 -29.71 -18.15
C GLY A 209 18.48 -28.53 -17.61
N ILE A 210 19.07 -27.61 -16.85
CA ILE A 210 18.42 -26.37 -16.41
C ILE A 210 18.72 -25.24 -17.40
N GLY A 211 17.81 -25.02 -18.36
CA GLY A 211 17.86 -23.84 -19.22
C GLY A 211 17.19 -22.61 -18.58
N ARG A 212 17.34 -21.43 -19.19
CA ARG A 212 16.69 -20.17 -18.75
C ARG A 212 15.19 -20.30 -18.43
N PHE A 213 14.47 -21.08 -19.23
CA PHE A 213 13.04 -21.32 -19.03
C PHE A 213 12.75 -22.13 -17.76
N VAL A 214 13.59 -23.14 -17.48
CA VAL A 214 13.47 -24.00 -16.30
C VAL A 214 13.86 -23.21 -15.06
N GLU A 215 14.98 -22.48 -15.10
CA GLU A 215 15.42 -21.61 -14.01
C GLU A 215 14.34 -20.58 -13.63
N LYS A 216 13.69 -19.94 -14.62
CA LYS A 216 12.60 -19.00 -14.34
C LYS A 216 11.44 -19.65 -13.59
N LYS A 217 11.13 -20.92 -13.88
CA LYS A 217 10.08 -21.67 -13.18
C LYS A 217 10.52 -22.09 -11.78
N LEU A 218 11.77 -22.52 -11.61
CA LEU A 218 12.36 -22.84 -10.30
C LEU A 218 12.35 -21.61 -9.39
N ASN A 219 12.79 -20.45 -9.90
CA ASN A 219 12.71 -19.18 -9.17
C ASN A 219 11.25 -18.84 -8.82
N GLY A 220 10.31 -19.09 -9.74
CA GLY A 220 8.89 -18.85 -9.52
C GLY A 220 8.24 -19.70 -8.42
N ILE A 221 8.87 -20.81 -8.02
CA ILE A 221 8.44 -21.68 -6.93
C ILE A 221 9.36 -21.56 -5.70
N GLY A 222 10.20 -20.52 -5.62
CA GLY A 222 11.04 -20.30 -4.44
C GLY A 222 12.39 -21.01 -4.41
N ILE A 223 12.80 -21.66 -5.51
CA ILE A 223 14.11 -22.31 -5.64
C ILE A 223 15.06 -21.36 -6.36
N TYR A 224 15.94 -20.74 -5.59
CA TYR A 224 16.85 -19.70 -6.03
C TYR A 224 18.32 -20.10 -5.98
N LYS A 225 18.70 -21.10 -5.17
CA LYS A 225 20.10 -21.50 -4.93
C LYS A 225 20.42 -22.91 -5.41
N ILE A 226 21.68 -23.12 -5.79
CA ILE A 226 22.21 -24.46 -6.11
C ILE A 226 22.20 -25.33 -4.85
N SER A 227 22.42 -24.74 -3.67
CA SER A 227 22.34 -25.45 -2.39
C SER A 227 20.96 -26.04 -2.12
N GLN A 228 19.88 -25.38 -2.56
CA GLN A 228 18.53 -25.90 -2.42
C GLN A 228 18.35 -27.16 -3.27
N ILE A 229 18.82 -27.13 -4.53
CA ILE A 229 18.80 -28.29 -5.42
C ILE A 229 19.67 -29.43 -4.88
N ALA A 230 20.82 -29.11 -4.30
CA ALA A 230 21.71 -30.11 -3.70
C ALA A 230 21.10 -30.80 -2.47
N SER A 231 20.19 -30.14 -1.76
CA SER A 231 19.55 -30.66 -0.55
C SER A 231 18.20 -31.36 -0.82
N MET A 232 17.73 -31.38 -2.07
CA MET A 232 16.45 -32.02 -2.43
C MET A 232 16.46 -33.53 -2.14
N THR A 233 15.36 -34.01 -1.58
CA THR A 233 15.04 -35.44 -1.49
C THR A 233 14.33 -35.90 -2.77
N GLN A 234 14.16 -37.22 -2.92
CA GLN A 234 13.44 -37.78 -4.07
C GLN A 234 11.96 -37.32 -4.10
N GLU A 235 11.34 -37.21 -2.93
CA GLU A 235 9.95 -36.74 -2.79
C GLU A 235 9.82 -35.27 -3.23
N ILE A 236 10.72 -34.40 -2.73
CA ILE A 236 10.74 -32.98 -3.08
C ILE A 236 11.09 -32.78 -4.57
N SER A 237 11.94 -33.64 -5.14
CA SER A 237 12.27 -33.60 -6.57
C SER A 237 11.05 -33.87 -7.44
N GLU A 238 10.19 -34.82 -7.06
CA GLU A 238 8.97 -35.11 -7.80
C GLU A 238 7.95 -33.97 -7.68
N GLU A 239 7.79 -33.37 -6.50
CA GLU A 239 6.91 -32.22 -6.29
C GLU A 239 7.35 -31.00 -7.07
N VAL A 240 8.65 -30.68 -7.04
CA VAL A 240 9.23 -29.60 -7.83
C VAL A 240 9.02 -29.85 -9.32
N ASN A 241 9.21 -31.09 -9.76
CA ASN A 241 9.01 -31.49 -11.15
C ASN A 241 7.55 -31.31 -11.62
N GLN A 242 6.58 -31.64 -10.77
CA GLN A 242 5.16 -31.39 -10.99
C GLN A 242 4.84 -29.89 -11.03
N ALA A 243 5.37 -29.11 -10.07
CA ALA A 243 5.13 -27.68 -9.95
C ALA A 243 5.66 -26.89 -11.17
N ILE A 244 6.84 -27.24 -11.69
CA ILE A 244 7.39 -26.61 -12.90
C ILE A 244 6.84 -27.22 -14.20
N GLY A 245 5.99 -28.25 -14.12
CA GLY A 245 5.37 -28.92 -15.27
C GLY A 245 6.38 -29.53 -16.22
N LEU A 246 7.49 -30.05 -15.69
CA LEU A 246 8.42 -30.89 -16.46
C LEU A 246 7.89 -32.33 -16.40
N GLY A 247 8.04 -33.08 -17.50
CA GLY A 247 7.61 -34.47 -17.54
C GLY A 247 8.16 -35.28 -16.36
N PRO A 248 7.44 -36.31 -15.87
CA PRO A 248 7.76 -37.02 -14.63
C PRO A 248 9.22 -37.50 -14.57
N GLY A 249 9.87 -37.31 -13.42
CA GLY A 249 11.24 -37.78 -13.13
C GLY A 249 12.39 -37.09 -13.88
N ARG A 250 12.20 -35.90 -14.45
CA ARG A 250 13.31 -35.23 -15.19
C ARG A 250 14.46 -34.82 -14.28
N ILE A 251 14.17 -34.33 -13.07
CA ILE A 251 15.16 -33.86 -12.10
C ILE A 251 16.09 -34.99 -11.67
N ASP A 252 15.54 -36.17 -11.39
CA ASP A 252 16.30 -37.39 -11.07
C ASP A 252 17.04 -37.95 -12.29
N ARG A 253 16.38 -38.02 -13.45
CA ARG A 253 16.98 -38.56 -14.69
C ARG A 253 18.17 -37.73 -15.16
N ASP A 254 18.06 -36.41 -15.09
CA ASP A 254 19.12 -35.47 -15.46
C ASP A 254 20.10 -35.24 -14.28
N GLU A 255 19.96 -36.00 -13.18
CA GLU A 255 20.85 -36.01 -12.00
C GLU A 255 21.11 -34.64 -11.36
N TRP A 256 20.13 -33.72 -11.36
CA TRP A 256 20.34 -32.33 -10.93
C TRP A 256 20.88 -32.22 -9.50
N VAL A 257 20.37 -33.03 -8.58
CA VAL A 257 20.81 -33.05 -7.17
C VAL A 257 22.29 -33.42 -7.06
N LEU A 258 22.77 -34.39 -7.85
CA LEU A 258 24.17 -34.81 -7.84
C LEU A 258 25.08 -33.74 -8.47
N GLN A 259 24.63 -33.09 -9.53
CA GLN A 259 25.35 -31.98 -10.15
C GLN A 259 25.46 -30.78 -9.20
N ALA A 260 24.36 -30.41 -8.55
CA ALA A 260 24.33 -29.35 -7.55
C ALA A 260 25.30 -29.64 -6.39
N LYS A 261 25.31 -30.87 -5.86
CA LYS A 261 26.27 -31.31 -4.83
C LYS A 261 27.74 -31.21 -5.27
N ARG A 262 28.03 -31.32 -6.57
CA ARG A 262 29.39 -31.13 -7.11
C ARG A 262 29.78 -29.66 -7.24
N LEU A 263 28.81 -28.78 -7.48
CA LEU A 263 29.04 -27.34 -7.64
C LEU A 263 29.25 -26.61 -6.32
N ILE A 264 28.62 -27.08 -5.24
CA ILE A 264 28.79 -26.51 -3.88
C ILE A 264 30.00 -27.05 -3.11
N ARG A 265 30.78 -27.97 -3.71
CA ARG A 265 31.91 -28.65 -3.07
C ARG A 265 33.23 -27.88 -3.22
#